data_AF-A0A6A4AW45-F1
#
_entry.id   AF-A0A6A4AW45-F1
#
_cell.length_a   1.000
_cell.length_b   1.000
_cell.length_c   1.000
_cell.angle_alpha   90.00
_cell.angle_beta   90.00
_cell.angle_gamma   90.00
#
_symmetry.space_group_name_H-M   'P 1'
#
loop_
_entity.id
_entity.type
_entity.pdbx_description
1 polymer ?
#
loop_
_entity_poly.entity_id
_entity_poly.type
_entity_poly.pdbx_seq_one_letter_code
_entity_poly.pdbx_strand_id
1 'polypeptide(L)'
;MIGGKSSNPSPIDEVRAKRYLQSRKGHLQATDDVEHIEKNYLSLYLVQQLSDESFEHNWSSPKWTEPEILRIRRKLSCDCKAFYESGWLCAHVLASLNLIDKFNLPLLVKSVPARKPPGRPRKAPKTLHSKDPYNGQYSIDKLIDKLTNHPGSVIGWKVLTKHDTTDSRGDTTTRQRTGVIRPWVEEEERYYWEIELDRRADEASVPDVKVDIQQLAEVINFTYRARYPFV
;
A
#
# COMPACT_ATOMS: atom_id res chain seq x y z
N MET A 1 -12.28 -4.72 -4.14
CA MET A 1 -11.44 -4.44 -2.98
C MET A 1 -12.31 -4.54 -1.74
N ILE A 2 -12.14 -5.59 -0.93
CA ILE A 2 -12.49 -5.60 0.49
C ILE A 2 -11.37 -6.41 1.12
N GLY A 3 -10.38 -5.70 1.63
CA GLY A 3 -9.14 -6.26 2.17
C GLY A 3 -8.60 -5.27 3.19
N GLY A 4 -9.43 -4.96 4.18
CA GLY A 4 -8.93 -4.37 5.42
C GLY A 4 -8.10 -5.44 6.13
N LYS A 5 -6.86 -5.12 6.45
CA LYS A 5 -6.03 -5.96 7.32
C LYS A 5 -6.82 -6.18 8.61
N SER A 6 -7.15 -7.43 8.96
CA SER A 6 -7.65 -7.72 10.29
C SER A 6 -6.55 -7.32 11.27
N SER A 7 -6.77 -6.26 12.04
CA SER A 7 -6.12 -6.13 13.34
C SER A 7 -6.33 -7.46 14.07
N ASN A 8 -5.27 -8.01 14.66
CA ASN A 8 -5.21 -9.36 15.23
C ASN A 8 -6.59 -9.81 15.77
N PRO A 9 -7.20 -10.89 15.24
CA PRO A 9 -8.51 -11.31 15.68
C PRO A 9 -8.40 -11.74 17.13
N SER A 10 -8.78 -10.84 18.04
CA SER A 10 -9.01 -11.22 19.43
C SER A 10 -10.04 -12.35 19.40
N PRO A 11 -9.78 -13.49 20.06
CA PRO A 11 -10.75 -14.57 20.11
C PRO A 11 -12.11 -14.04 20.58
N ILE A 12 -13.18 -14.58 20.00
CA ILE A 12 -14.54 -14.33 20.48
C ILE A 12 -14.77 -15.33 21.61
N ASP A 13 -14.76 -14.85 22.84
CA ASP A 13 -15.10 -15.63 24.02
C ASP A 13 -16.51 -15.30 24.51
N GLU A 14 -17.02 -16.12 25.42
CA GLU A 14 -18.37 -15.96 25.97
C GLU A 14 -18.55 -14.61 26.67
N VAL A 15 -17.50 -14.11 27.32
CA VAL A 15 -17.51 -12.81 28.03
C VAL A 15 -17.72 -11.67 27.03
N ARG A 16 -16.97 -11.66 25.93
CA ARG A 16 -17.08 -10.65 24.88
C ARG A 16 -18.42 -10.73 24.16
N ALA A 17 -18.91 -11.95 23.88
CA ALA A 17 -20.22 -12.14 23.28
C ALA A 17 -21.36 -11.60 24.19
N LYS A 18 -21.32 -11.91 25.49
CA LYS A 18 -22.27 -11.37 26.48
C LYS A 18 -22.22 -9.86 26.57
N ARG A 19 -21.01 -9.28 26.60
CA ARG A 19 -20.80 -7.82 26.62
C ARG A 19 -21.39 -7.15 25.38
N TYR A 20 -21.19 -7.73 24.20
CA TYR A 20 -21.80 -7.25 22.96
C TYR A 20 -23.33 -7.32 22.99
N LEU A 21 -23.92 -8.41 23.50
CA LEU A 21 -25.37 -8.51 23.62
C LEU A 21 -25.96 -7.48 24.62
N GLN A 22 -25.22 -7.15 25.67
CA GLN A 22 -25.60 -6.09 26.61
C GLN A 22 -25.53 -4.69 26.00
N SER A 23 -24.50 -4.41 25.18
CA SER A 23 -24.39 -3.10 24.50
C SER A 23 -25.57 -2.84 23.58
N ARG A 24 -26.10 -3.87 22.92
CA ARG A 24 -27.33 -3.78 22.13
C ARG A 24 -28.58 -3.42 22.94
N LYS A 25 -28.55 -3.65 24.25
CA LYS A 25 -29.59 -3.21 25.21
C LYS A 25 -29.27 -1.83 25.79
N GLY A 26 -28.30 -1.10 25.24
CA GLY A 26 -27.87 0.22 25.72
C GLY A 26 -26.86 0.19 26.88
N HIS A 27 -26.31 -0.98 27.24
CA HIS A 27 -25.38 -1.09 28.36
C HIS A 27 -23.92 -1.06 27.88
N LEU A 28 -23.29 0.11 27.97
CA LEU A 28 -21.87 0.31 27.65
C LEU A 28 -21.05 0.46 28.94
N GLN A 29 -19.79 0.03 28.90
CA GLN A 29 -18.87 0.20 30.01
C GLN A 29 -18.33 1.64 30.01
N ALA A 30 -18.46 2.35 31.13
CA ALA A 30 -18.03 3.74 31.24
C ALA A 30 -16.50 3.92 31.12
N THR A 31 -15.74 2.83 31.32
CA THR A 31 -14.28 2.82 31.27
C THR A 31 -13.70 2.47 29.91
N ASP A 32 -14.53 2.17 28.90
CA ASP A 32 -14.04 1.75 27.58
C ASP A 32 -13.54 2.97 26.79
N ASP A 33 -12.27 2.92 26.37
CA ASP A 33 -11.69 3.87 25.41
C ASP A 33 -12.05 3.51 23.96
N VAL A 34 -11.54 4.30 23.00
CA VAL A 34 -11.83 4.12 21.57
C VAL A 34 -11.46 2.73 21.05
N GLU A 35 -10.31 2.20 21.45
CA GLU A 35 -9.85 0.87 21.01
C GLU A 35 -10.73 -0.24 21.60
N HIS A 36 -11.10 -0.09 22.87
CA HIS A 36 -12.02 -1.00 23.54
C HIS A 36 -13.41 -0.96 22.91
N ILE A 37 -13.90 0.21 22.50
CA ILE A 37 -15.20 0.35 21.82
C ILE A 37 -15.19 -0.38 20.48
N GLU A 38 -14.17 -0.18 19.66
CA GLU A 38 -14.05 -0.84 18.35
C GLU A 38 -14.02 -2.37 18.52
N LYS A 39 -13.22 -2.84 19.48
CA LYS A 39 -13.06 -4.28 19.76
C LYS A 39 -14.27 -4.94 20.42
N ASN A 40 -14.93 -4.27 21.37
CA ASN A 40 -16.01 -4.88 22.16
C ASN A 40 -17.36 -4.76 21.48
N TYR A 41 -17.57 -3.71 20.68
CA TYR A 41 -18.91 -3.35 20.22
C TYR A 41 -19.04 -3.24 18.68
N LEU A 42 -18.00 -2.77 17.98
CA LEU A 42 -18.09 -2.49 16.53
C LEU A 42 -17.54 -3.60 15.64
N SER A 43 -16.74 -4.50 16.18
CA SER A 43 -16.13 -5.63 15.44
C SER A 43 -16.95 -6.92 15.45
N LEU A 44 -18.16 -6.88 16.04
CA LEU A 44 -19.06 -8.02 16.14
C LEU A 44 -20.39 -7.73 15.43
N TYR A 45 -20.95 -8.76 14.82
CA TYR A 45 -22.24 -8.73 14.16
C TYR A 45 -23.12 -9.86 14.68
N LEU A 46 -24.41 -9.57 14.90
CA LEU A 46 -25.39 -10.59 15.24
C LEU A 46 -26.05 -11.13 13.98
N VAL A 47 -26.07 -12.45 13.86
CA VAL A 47 -26.96 -13.14 12.92
C VAL A 47 -28.06 -13.82 13.73
N GLN A 48 -29.31 -13.47 13.43
CA GLN A 48 -30.50 -14.04 14.04
C GLN A 48 -31.10 -15.09 13.12
N GLN A 49 -31.44 -16.24 13.69
CA GLN A 49 -32.29 -17.24 13.06
C GLN A 49 -33.76 -16.90 13.36
N LEU A 50 -34.50 -16.57 12.31
CA LEU A 50 -35.89 -16.17 12.34
C LEU A 50 -36.84 -17.34 12.07
N SER A 51 -36.38 -18.37 11.36
CA SER A 51 -37.14 -19.60 11.09
C SER A 51 -36.25 -20.84 11.07
N ASP A 52 -36.87 -22.01 11.23
CA ASP A 52 -36.20 -23.32 11.18
C ASP A 52 -36.35 -24.01 9.81
N GLU A 53 -36.77 -23.28 8.78
CA GLU A 53 -36.93 -23.83 7.42
C GLU A 53 -35.62 -24.40 6.90
N SER A 54 -35.60 -25.63 6.41
CA SER A 54 -34.37 -26.19 5.82
C SER A 54 -33.99 -25.47 4.54
N PHE A 55 -32.71 -25.11 4.42
CA PHE A 55 -32.14 -24.58 3.19
C PHE A 55 -31.51 -25.71 2.36
N GLU A 56 -31.94 -25.83 1.10
CA GLU A 56 -31.33 -26.74 0.13
C GLU A 56 -30.86 -25.93 -1.06
N HIS A 57 -29.65 -26.24 -1.54
CA HIS A 57 -29.06 -25.58 -2.70
C HIS A 57 -28.62 -26.61 -3.73
N ASN A 58 -28.88 -26.31 -5.01
CA ASN A 58 -28.36 -27.12 -6.10
C ASN A 58 -26.85 -26.85 -6.32
N TRP A 59 -26.01 -27.73 -5.77
CA TRP A 59 -24.54 -27.64 -5.89
C TRP A 59 -23.99 -27.76 -7.32
N SER A 60 -24.81 -28.18 -8.30
CA SER A 60 -24.40 -28.20 -9.71
C SER A 60 -24.41 -26.82 -10.37
N SER A 61 -25.01 -25.82 -9.71
CA SER A 61 -25.12 -24.44 -10.18
C SER A 61 -24.48 -23.48 -9.18
N PRO A 62 -23.58 -22.58 -9.61
CA PRO A 62 -23.08 -21.51 -8.72
C PRO A 62 -24.10 -20.37 -8.52
N LYS A 63 -25.23 -20.42 -9.24
CA LYS A 63 -26.27 -19.39 -9.22
C LYS A 63 -27.33 -19.73 -8.18
N TRP A 64 -27.75 -18.72 -7.45
CA TRP A 64 -28.84 -18.78 -6.49
C TRP A 64 -30.11 -18.31 -7.19
N THR A 65 -31.17 -19.10 -7.06
CA THR A 65 -32.49 -18.80 -7.58
C THR A 65 -33.20 -17.82 -6.64
N GLU A 66 -34.15 -17.04 -7.18
CA GLU A 66 -34.94 -16.12 -6.36
C GLU A 66 -35.67 -16.79 -5.18
N PRO A 67 -36.26 -18.00 -5.32
CA PRO A 67 -36.85 -18.72 -4.19
C PRO A 67 -35.84 -19.07 -3.08
N GLU A 68 -34.62 -19.48 -3.44
CA GLU A 68 -33.54 -19.74 -2.48
C GLU A 68 -33.16 -18.45 -1.73
N ILE A 69 -33.03 -17.34 -2.47
CA ILE A 69 -32.73 -16.02 -1.91
C ILE A 69 -33.80 -15.62 -0.89
N LEU A 70 -35.07 -15.67 -1.28
CA LEU A 70 -36.18 -15.30 -0.41
C LEU A 70 -36.30 -16.21 0.82
N ARG A 71 -35.95 -17.49 0.69
CA ARG A 71 -35.91 -18.43 1.83
C ARG A 71 -34.83 -18.03 2.84
N ILE A 72 -33.64 -17.66 2.39
CA ILE A 72 -32.56 -17.18 3.28
C ILE A 72 -32.99 -15.90 3.99
N ARG A 73 -33.64 -14.97 3.29
CA ARG A 73 -34.13 -13.71 3.89
C ARG A 73 -35.15 -13.94 5.00
N ARG A 74 -36.02 -14.93 4.83
CA ARG A 74 -37.00 -15.31 5.87
C ARG A 74 -36.36 -16.07 7.01
N LYS A 75 -35.27 -16.80 6.74
CA LYS A 75 -34.58 -17.62 7.74
C LYS A 75 -33.57 -16.84 8.59
N LEU A 76 -32.76 -15.98 7.99
CA LEU A 76 -31.63 -15.32 8.64
C LEU A 76 -31.69 -13.80 8.45
N SER A 77 -31.39 -13.09 9.53
CA SER A 77 -31.20 -11.63 9.53
C SER A 77 -29.85 -11.29 10.14
N CYS A 78 -29.12 -10.36 9.53
CA CYS A 78 -27.84 -9.89 10.02
C CYS A 78 -27.82 -8.37 10.15
N ASP A 79 -27.21 -7.85 11.22
CA ASP A 79 -27.09 -6.41 11.47
C ASP A 79 -25.88 -5.75 10.77
N CYS A 80 -25.15 -6.49 9.93
CA CYS A 80 -24.03 -5.93 9.19
C CYS A 80 -24.49 -5.07 7.99
N LYS A 81 -23.67 -4.08 7.63
CA LYS A 81 -23.91 -3.18 6.50
C LYS A 81 -24.26 -3.91 5.20
N ALA A 82 -23.51 -4.96 4.85
CA ALA A 82 -23.72 -5.71 3.61
C ALA A 82 -25.10 -6.39 3.54
N PHE A 83 -25.66 -6.78 4.69
CA PHE A 83 -27.01 -7.34 4.75
C PHE A 83 -28.06 -6.24 4.56
N TYR A 84 -27.89 -5.06 5.15
CA TYR A 84 -28.78 -3.93 4.92
C TYR A 84 -28.77 -3.47 3.45
N GLU A 85 -27.61 -3.49 2.79
CA GLU A 85 -27.48 -3.08 1.38
C GLU A 85 -28.03 -4.14 0.40
N SER A 86 -27.72 -5.42 0.61
CA SER A 86 -28.15 -6.50 -0.29
C SER A 86 -29.54 -7.05 0.04
N GLY A 87 -29.97 -6.92 1.29
CA GLY A 87 -31.19 -7.50 1.84
C GLY A 87 -31.12 -9.00 2.14
N TRP A 88 -30.03 -9.72 1.81
CA TRP A 88 -29.98 -11.17 1.96
C TRP A 88 -28.58 -11.82 2.02
N LEU A 89 -27.54 -11.20 1.45
CA LEU A 89 -26.22 -11.82 1.29
C LEU A 89 -25.13 -11.03 1.99
N CYS A 90 -24.54 -11.62 3.02
CA CYS A 90 -23.30 -11.14 3.64
C CYS A 90 -22.44 -12.33 4.08
N ALA A 91 -21.17 -12.06 4.40
CA ALA A 91 -20.25 -13.09 4.88
C ALA A 91 -20.76 -13.80 6.15
N HIS A 92 -21.43 -13.07 7.05
CA HIS A 92 -21.97 -13.62 8.30
C HIS A 92 -23.15 -14.58 8.06
N VAL A 93 -24.04 -14.25 7.11
CA VAL A 93 -25.15 -15.14 6.71
C VAL A 93 -24.60 -16.42 6.08
N LEU A 94 -23.62 -16.32 5.17
CA LEU A 94 -22.97 -17.49 4.58
C LEU A 94 -22.28 -18.37 5.61
N ALA A 95 -21.59 -17.76 6.59
CA ALA A 95 -20.98 -18.48 7.70
C ALA A 95 -22.04 -19.18 8.56
N SER A 96 -23.15 -18.50 8.86
CA SER A 96 -24.24 -19.06 9.67
C SER A 96 -24.95 -20.22 8.97
N LEU A 97 -25.17 -20.12 7.65
CA LEU A 97 -25.70 -21.23 6.85
C LEU A 97 -24.77 -22.45 6.89
N ASN A 98 -23.45 -22.24 6.82
CA ASN A 98 -22.47 -23.33 6.91
C ASN A 98 -22.48 -23.99 8.30
N LEU A 99 -22.70 -23.21 9.36
CA LEU A 99 -22.76 -23.71 10.74
C LEU A 99 -24.08 -24.42 11.07
N ILE A 100 -25.21 -23.89 10.60
CA ILE A 100 -26.55 -24.32 11.02
C ILE A 100 -27.19 -25.28 10.01
N ASP A 101 -26.92 -25.12 8.70
CA ASP A 101 -27.87 -25.52 7.65
C ASP A 101 -27.28 -26.44 6.57
N LYS A 102 -26.26 -27.25 6.92
CA LYS A 102 -25.56 -28.18 6.00
C LYS A 102 -25.08 -27.54 4.69
N PHE A 103 -24.86 -26.23 4.69
CA PHE A 103 -24.40 -25.49 3.53
C PHE A 103 -22.89 -25.66 3.34
N ASN A 104 -22.47 -26.34 2.28
CA ASN A 104 -21.06 -26.61 2.01
C ASN A 104 -20.37 -25.44 1.25
N LEU A 105 -19.86 -24.48 2.01
CA LEU A 105 -19.13 -23.33 1.45
C LEU A 105 -17.93 -23.74 0.56
N PRO A 106 -17.06 -24.71 0.92
CA PRO A 106 -16.00 -25.20 0.04
C PRO A 106 -16.48 -25.70 -1.32
N LEU A 107 -17.63 -26.40 -1.37
CA LEU A 107 -18.20 -26.85 -2.64
C LEU A 107 -18.72 -25.68 -3.49
N LEU A 108 -19.36 -24.68 -2.88
CA LEU A 108 -19.79 -23.50 -3.63
C LEU A 108 -18.60 -22.74 -4.23
N VAL A 109 -17.52 -22.55 -3.46
CA VAL A 109 -16.33 -21.83 -3.95
C VAL A 109 -15.72 -22.55 -5.16
N LYS A 110 -15.77 -23.89 -5.20
CA LYS A 110 -15.30 -24.68 -6.36
C LYS A 110 -16.18 -24.50 -7.60
N SER A 111 -17.48 -24.23 -7.46
CA SER A 111 -18.40 -24.04 -8.59
C SER A 111 -18.34 -22.63 -9.17
N VAL A 112 -17.80 -21.65 -8.42
CA VAL A 112 -17.62 -20.29 -8.93
C VAL A 112 -16.52 -20.27 -10.00
N PRO A 113 -16.83 -19.85 -11.25
CA PRO A 113 -15.81 -19.78 -12.30
C PRO A 113 -14.73 -18.77 -11.92
N ALA A 114 -13.46 -19.12 -12.15
CA ALA A 114 -12.35 -18.20 -11.98
C ALA A 114 -12.56 -16.99 -12.91
N ARG A 115 -12.86 -15.82 -12.34
CA ARG A 115 -13.17 -14.59 -13.10
C ARG A 115 -12.06 -14.14 -14.06
N LYS A 116 -10.83 -14.60 -13.83
CA LYS A 116 -9.68 -14.47 -14.74
C LYS A 116 -8.80 -15.72 -14.60
N PRO A 117 -8.20 -16.24 -15.68
CA PRO A 117 -7.04 -17.11 -15.51
C PRO A 117 -6.03 -16.37 -14.63
N PRO A 118 -5.31 -17.05 -13.72
CA PRO A 118 -4.25 -16.40 -12.96
C PRO A 118 -3.36 -15.69 -13.97
N GLY A 119 -3.37 -14.35 -13.94
CA GLY A 119 -2.47 -13.57 -14.77
C GLY A 119 -1.06 -14.05 -14.51
N ARG A 120 -0.16 -13.89 -15.49
CA ARG A 120 1.25 -14.27 -15.37
C ARG A 120 1.73 -13.95 -13.94
N PRO A 121 2.17 -14.96 -13.16
CA PRO A 121 2.66 -14.73 -11.81
C PRO A 121 3.61 -13.55 -11.83
N ARG A 122 3.38 -12.57 -10.96
CA ARG A 122 4.27 -11.42 -10.83
C ARG A 122 5.66 -12.03 -10.63
N LYS A 123 6.61 -11.73 -11.53
CA LYS A 123 7.98 -12.29 -11.43
C LYS A 123 8.42 -12.09 -9.99
N ALA A 124 8.74 -13.17 -9.29
CA ALA A 124 9.29 -13.07 -7.94
C ALA A 124 10.47 -12.09 -8.04
N PRO A 125 10.52 -11.06 -7.17
CA PRO A 125 11.69 -10.20 -7.14
C PRO A 125 12.90 -11.11 -6.97
N LYS A 126 13.85 -11.04 -7.90
CA LYS A 126 15.08 -11.84 -7.81
C LYS A 126 15.66 -11.58 -6.42
N THR A 127 15.79 -12.63 -5.63
CA THR A 127 16.17 -12.63 -4.21
C THR A 127 17.59 -12.13 -3.93
N LEU A 128 18.30 -11.63 -4.95
CA LEU A 128 19.72 -11.31 -4.86
C LEU A 128 20.06 -9.86 -4.52
N HIS A 129 19.15 -8.88 -4.55
CA HIS A 129 19.57 -7.47 -4.39
C HIS A 129 18.67 -6.58 -3.52
N SER A 130 17.79 -7.15 -2.69
CA SER A 130 16.76 -6.37 -1.97
C SER A 130 17.25 -5.63 -0.71
N LYS A 131 18.51 -5.77 -0.28
CA LYS A 131 18.95 -5.21 1.02
C LYS A 131 20.29 -4.49 1.01
N ASP A 132 20.86 -4.23 -0.16
CA ASP A 132 22.08 -3.46 -0.24
C ASP A 132 21.75 -2.02 -0.66
N PRO A 133 21.92 -1.01 0.22
CA PRO A 133 21.68 0.39 -0.13
C PRO A 133 22.59 0.90 -1.26
N TYR A 134 23.60 0.12 -1.65
CA TYR A 134 24.52 0.41 -2.76
C TYR A 134 24.03 -0.16 -4.11
N ASN A 135 23.03 -1.07 -4.15
CA ASN A 135 22.61 -1.80 -5.35
C ASN A 135 21.18 -1.49 -5.84
N GLY A 136 20.59 -0.38 -5.39
CA GLY A 136 19.24 0.09 -5.75
C GLY A 136 19.10 0.60 -7.19
N GLN A 137 18.01 1.30 -7.50
CA GLN A 137 17.79 1.95 -8.80
C GLN A 137 18.75 3.13 -9.04
N TYR A 138 19.25 3.74 -7.96
CA TYR A 138 20.17 4.88 -7.97
C TYR A 138 21.62 4.47 -7.63
N SER A 139 21.99 3.20 -7.81
CA SER A 139 23.39 2.77 -7.72
C SER A 139 24.21 3.40 -8.84
N ILE A 140 25.47 3.78 -8.57
CA ILE A 140 26.34 4.49 -9.52
C ILE A 140 26.41 3.75 -10.87
N ASP A 141 26.67 2.44 -10.87
CA ASP A 141 26.81 1.65 -12.11
C ASP A 141 25.53 1.68 -12.99
N LYS A 142 24.35 1.57 -12.38
CA LYS A 142 23.07 1.65 -13.09
C LYS A 142 22.74 3.07 -13.54
N LEU A 143 23.18 4.08 -12.79
CA LEU A 143 23.02 5.47 -13.19
C LEU A 143 23.90 5.78 -14.38
N ILE A 144 25.15 5.31 -14.40
CA ILE A 144 26.03 5.42 -15.57
C ILE A 144 25.37 4.76 -16.79
N ASP A 145 24.95 3.49 -16.69
CA ASP A 145 24.27 2.80 -17.79
C ASP A 145 22.99 3.52 -18.25
N LYS A 146 22.21 4.05 -17.31
CA LYS A 146 20.99 4.81 -17.63
C LYS A 146 21.30 6.15 -18.32
N LEU A 147 22.31 6.88 -17.86
CA LEU A 147 22.70 8.18 -18.40
C LEU A 147 23.36 8.06 -19.77
N THR A 148 24.13 6.99 -20.00
CA THR A 148 24.69 6.67 -21.33
C THR A 148 23.59 6.37 -22.34
N ASN A 149 22.57 5.59 -21.97
CA ASN A 149 21.48 5.23 -22.88
C ASN A 149 20.40 6.31 -23.01
N HIS A 150 20.14 7.07 -21.94
CA HIS A 150 19.04 8.05 -21.84
C HIS A 150 19.48 9.32 -21.08
N PRO A 151 20.31 10.18 -21.70
CA PRO A 151 20.90 11.34 -21.03
C PRO A 151 19.88 12.39 -20.56
N GLY A 152 18.73 12.48 -21.23
CA GLY A 152 17.64 13.41 -20.87
C GLY A 152 16.76 12.96 -19.69
N SER A 153 16.95 11.74 -19.16
CA SER A 153 16.05 11.19 -18.16
C SER A 153 16.11 11.86 -16.78
N VAL A 154 17.11 12.70 -16.54
CA VAL A 154 17.40 13.36 -15.26
C VAL A 154 17.27 14.89 -15.31
N ILE A 155 16.90 15.45 -16.46
CA ILE A 155 16.73 16.91 -16.61
C ILE A 155 15.59 17.39 -15.71
N GLY A 156 15.84 18.49 -15.01
CA GLY A 156 14.87 19.12 -14.09
C GLY A 156 14.81 18.48 -12.71
N TRP A 157 15.61 17.44 -12.44
CA TRP A 157 15.68 16.87 -11.10
C TRP A 157 16.38 17.82 -10.14
N LYS A 158 15.81 17.96 -8.94
CA LYS A 158 16.45 18.65 -7.82
C LYS A 158 17.49 17.74 -7.19
N VAL A 159 18.72 18.23 -7.05
CA VAL A 159 19.84 17.48 -6.50
C VAL A 159 20.50 18.21 -5.34
N LEU A 160 21.14 17.44 -4.47
CA LEU A 160 21.94 17.93 -3.37
C LEU A 160 23.42 17.69 -3.70
N THR A 161 24.19 18.77 -3.82
CA THR A 161 25.63 18.73 -4.14
C THR A 161 26.44 19.20 -2.95
N LYS A 162 27.63 18.61 -2.75
CA LYS A 162 28.61 19.10 -1.77
C LYS A 162 29.45 20.17 -2.46
N HIS A 163 29.50 21.36 -1.89
CA HIS A 163 30.33 22.45 -2.37
C HIS A 163 31.33 22.82 -1.27
N ASP A 164 32.61 22.71 -1.60
CA ASP A 164 33.68 23.12 -0.71
C ASP A 164 33.93 24.61 -0.90
N THR A 165 33.73 25.39 0.16
CA THR A 165 34.06 26.82 0.18
C THR A 165 35.34 26.99 0.97
N THR A 166 36.37 27.56 0.33
CA THR A 166 37.61 27.89 1.02
C THR A 166 37.50 29.32 1.53
N ASP A 167 37.54 29.50 2.86
CA ASP A 167 37.56 30.82 3.45
C ASP A 167 38.92 31.50 3.21
N SER A 168 39.00 32.82 3.38
CA SER A 168 40.23 33.62 3.22
C SER A 168 41.39 33.23 4.14
N ARG A 169 41.16 32.32 5.09
CA ARG A 169 42.14 31.72 6.01
C ARG A 169 42.68 30.36 5.54
N GLY A 170 42.23 29.86 4.39
CA GLY A 170 42.67 28.57 3.83
C GLY A 170 41.92 27.35 4.38
N ASP A 171 40.93 27.54 5.26
CA ASP A 171 40.09 26.45 5.77
C ASP A 171 38.98 26.12 4.75
N THR A 172 38.90 24.85 4.36
CA THR A 172 37.88 24.33 3.45
C THR A 172 36.65 23.88 4.24
N THR A 173 35.52 24.55 4.06
CA THR A 173 34.24 24.14 4.64
C THR A 173 33.35 23.49 3.59
N THR A 174 33.02 22.21 3.78
CA THR A 174 32.07 21.51 2.92
C THR A 174 30.64 21.89 3.30
N ARG A 175 29.94 22.60 2.41
CA ARG A 175 28.52 22.94 2.57
C ARG A 175 27.66 22.15 1.59
N GLN A 176 26.48 21.76 2.02
CA GLN A 176 25.50 21.11 1.15
C GLN A 176 24.63 22.18 0.48
N ARG A 177 24.48 22.10 -0.84
CA ARG A 177 23.67 23.03 -1.64
C ARG A 177 22.70 22.29 -2.54
N THR A 178 21.53 22.88 -2.72
CA THR A 178 20.52 22.39 -3.65
C THR A 178 20.71 23.01 -5.02
N GLY A 179 20.37 22.26 -6.05
CA GLY A 179 20.40 22.73 -7.43
C GLY A 179 19.52 21.89 -8.34
N VAL A 180 19.42 22.30 -9.60
CA VAL A 180 18.60 21.64 -10.63
C VAL A 180 19.50 21.21 -11.79
N ILE A 181 19.34 19.97 -12.24
CA ILE A 181 20.05 19.47 -13.42
C ILE A 181 19.47 20.11 -14.68
N ARG A 182 20.33 20.77 -15.45
CA ARG A 182 20.02 21.36 -16.77
C ARG A 182 20.41 20.41 -17.91
N PRO A 183 19.95 20.67 -19.15
CA PRO A 183 20.28 19.86 -20.31
C PRO A 183 21.79 19.71 -20.50
N TRP A 184 22.19 18.60 -21.11
CA TRP A 184 23.61 18.29 -21.30
C TRP A 184 24.18 19.00 -22.54
N VAL A 185 25.47 19.26 -22.51
CA VAL A 185 26.29 19.63 -23.66
C VAL A 185 27.11 18.40 -24.07
N GLU A 186 27.20 18.17 -25.37
CA GLU A 186 28.04 17.11 -25.93
C GLU A 186 29.39 17.71 -26.33
N GLU A 187 30.46 17.22 -25.70
CA GLU A 187 31.84 17.59 -26.02
C GLU A 187 32.67 16.31 -26.15
N GLU A 188 33.39 16.16 -27.25
CA GLU A 188 34.29 15.02 -27.49
C GLU A 188 33.61 13.64 -27.28
N GLU A 189 32.38 13.47 -27.79
CA GLU A 189 31.57 12.24 -27.65
C GLU A 189 31.18 11.88 -26.20
N ARG A 190 31.30 12.83 -25.26
CA ARG A 190 30.88 12.67 -23.87
C ARG A 190 29.80 13.68 -23.50
N TYR A 191 28.87 13.23 -22.68
CA TYR A 191 27.81 14.09 -22.13
C TYR A 191 28.28 14.76 -20.85
N TYR A 192 28.08 16.08 -20.78
CA TYR A 192 28.30 16.89 -19.59
C TYR A 192 27.01 17.60 -19.21
N TRP A 193 26.61 17.52 -17.95
CA TRP A 193 25.43 18.24 -17.45
C TRP A 193 25.87 19.46 -16.67
N GLU A 194 25.03 20.50 -16.69
CA GLU A 194 25.18 21.66 -15.82
C GLU A 194 24.20 21.54 -14.65
N ILE A 195 24.69 21.75 -13.43
CA ILE A 195 23.85 21.86 -12.24
C ILE A 195 23.76 23.33 -11.87
N GLU A 196 22.58 23.91 -12.08
CA GLU A 196 22.27 25.27 -11.65
C GLU A 196 21.98 25.25 -10.16
N LEU A 197 22.85 25.88 -9.36
CA LEU A 197 22.72 25.92 -7.90
C LEU A 197 21.76 27.05 -7.48
N ASP A 198 20.93 26.78 -6.47
CA ASP A 198 20.00 27.78 -5.96
C ASP A 198 20.76 29.00 -5.40
N ARG A 199 20.47 30.19 -5.95
CA ARG A 199 21.08 31.44 -5.51
C ARG A 199 20.46 31.88 -4.17
N ARG A 200 21.28 31.97 -3.11
CA ARG A 200 20.88 32.68 -1.88
C ARG A 200 21.14 34.18 -2.07
N ALA A 201 20.23 35.01 -1.57
CA ALA A 201 20.22 36.46 -1.74
C ALA A 201 21.49 37.17 -1.22
N ASP A 202 22.29 36.51 -0.38
CA ASP A 202 23.43 37.11 0.34
C ASP A 202 24.81 36.58 -0.11
N GLU A 203 24.89 35.75 -1.15
CA GLU A 203 26.18 35.19 -1.61
C GLU A 203 26.44 35.52 -3.09
N ALA A 204 27.69 35.86 -3.42
CA ALA A 204 28.13 36.13 -4.78
C ALA A 204 27.71 34.98 -5.72
N SER A 205 27.30 35.34 -6.94
CA SER A 205 26.97 34.46 -8.06
C SER A 205 27.88 33.22 -8.09
N VAL A 206 27.39 32.08 -7.59
CA VAL A 206 28.14 30.83 -7.63
C VAL A 206 28.00 30.25 -9.03
N PRO A 207 29.11 29.95 -9.71
CA PRO A 207 29.06 29.44 -11.08
C PRO A 207 28.34 28.10 -11.11
N ASP A 208 27.59 27.87 -12.19
CA ASP A 208 26.97 26.58 -12.46
C ASP A 208 28.05 25.49 -12.58
N VAL A 209 27.77 24.31 -12.02
CA VAL A 209 28.76 23.25 -11.93
C VAL A 209 28.57 22.31 -13.12
N LYS A 210 29.56 22.28 -14.01
CA LYS A 210 29.62 21.30 -15.10
C LYS A 210 30.13 19.96 -14.56
N VAL A 211 29.36 18.90 -14.76
CA VAL A 211 29.64 17.56 -14.24
C VAL A 211 29.62 16.52 -15.36
N ASP A 212 30.54 15.56 -15.28
CA ASP A 212 30.55 14.38 -16.15
C ASP A 212 29.52 13.31 -15.69
N ILE A 213 29.39 12.23 -16.47
CA ILE A 213 28.46 11.12 -16.18
C ILE A 213 28.70 10.51 -14.78
N GLN A 214 29.96 10.35 -14.38
CA GLN A 214 30.31 9.69 -13.13
C GLN A 214 30.02 10.61 -11.93
N GLN A 215 30.44 11.86 -12.02
CA GLN A 215 30.15 12.89 -11.02
C GLN A 215 28.64 13.10 -10.85
N LEU A 216 27.88 13.11 -11.95
CA LEU A 216 26.43 13.22 -11.90
C LEU A 216 25.79 12.00 -11.23
N ALA A 217 26.26 10.79 -11.53
CA ALA A 217 25.80 9.57 -10.89
C ALA A 217 26.07 9.58 -9.38
N GLU A 218 27.22 10.10 -8.95
CA GLU A 218 27.57 10.28 -7.53
C GLU A 218 26.66 11.31 -6.84
N VAL A 219 26.38 12.44 -7.48
CA VAL A 219 25.45 13.48 -6.96
C VAL A 219 24.04 12.92 -6.79
N ILE A 220 23.52 12.20 -7.79
CA ILE A 220 22.19 11.58 -7.72
C ILE A 220 22.15 10.49 -6.64
N ASN A 221 23.20 9.67 -6.55
CA ASN A 221 23.31 8.65 -5.51
C ASN A 221 23.32 9.30 -4.11
N PHE A 222 24.09 10.36 -3.92
CA PHE A 222 24.15 11.10 -2.67
C PHE A 222 22.80 11.74 -2.31
N THR A 223 22.13 12.39 -3.28
CA THR A 223 20.80 12.98 -3.12
C THR A 223 19.79 11.93 -2.64
N TYR A 224 19.78 10.75 -3.28
CA TYR A 224 18.92 9.64 -2.90
C TYR A 224 19.21 9.13 -1.48
N ARG A 225 20.50 9.00 -1.13
CA ARG A 225 20.94 8.56 0.22
C ARG A 225 20.56 9.56 1.29
N ALA A 226 20.65 10.85 0.99
CA ALA A 226 20.20 11.93 1.86
C ALA A 226 18.66 12.00 1.99
N ARG A 227 17.92 11.14 1.27
CA ARG A 227 16.45 11.13 1.22
C ARG A 227 15.86 12.47 0.74
N TYR A 228 16.62 13.21 -0.07
CA TYR A 228 16.17 14.46 -0.65
C TYR A 228 15.30 14.17 -1.90
N PRO A 229 14.13 14.83 -2.05
CA PRO A 229 13.25 14.58 -3.19
C PRO A 229 13.84 15.15 -4.49
N PHE A 230 13.75 14.37 -5.56
CA PHE A 230 14.17 14.80 -6.90
C PHE A 230 13.17 15.74 -7.61
N VAL A 231 11.95 15.91 -7.07
CA VAL A 231 10.85 16.72 -7.63
C VAL A 231 10.42 17.78 -6.62
#